data_AF-A0A951L393-F1
#
_entry.id   AF-A0A951L393-F1
#
_cell.length_a   1.000
_cell.length_b   1.000
_cell.length_c   1.000
_cell.angle_alpha   90.00
_cell.angle_beta   90.00
_cell.angle_gamma   90.00
#
_symmetry.space_group_name_H-M   'P 1'
#
loop_
_entity.id
_entity.type
_entity.pdbx_description
1 polymer ?
#
loop_
_entity_poly.entity_id
_entity_poly.type
_entity_poly.pdbx_seq_one_letter_code
_entity_poly.pdbx_strand_id
1 'polypeptide(L)'
;MMPRASWRGSLRLSLVSCPVYLSPAATRAKSIRLRQVWQPAAADEPEDELPDPGRPEDPAERVQPQLLRRDDGHDADETPGVTRIAIRPHDPRTGKEIDKTAVVKGYEYDRGQFVTFTARELKALDVESSKVIDLEKFVPRGDIDPIYFDTPYYLYPDGPMAVQTLRVIGTAMAEAGLVGMGRLTLSRRERMVVV
;
A
#
# COMPACT_ATOMS: atom_id res chain seq x y z
N MET A 1 9.60 -21.28 -5.68
CA MET A 1 9.39 -19.95 -5.02
C MET A 1 8.25 -20.11 -4.03
N MET A 2 8.46 -19.85 -2.74
CA MET A 2 7.38 -19.99 -1.74
C MET A 2 6.34 -18.88 -1.94
N PRO A 3 5.03 -19.20 -2.03
CA PRO A 3 3.98 -18.20 -2.10
C PRO A 3 4.05 -17.32 -0.85
N ARG A 4 4.09 -15.99 -1.01
CA ARG A 4 4.10 -15.09 0.15
C ARG A 4 2.73 -15.17 0.81
N ALA A 5 2.71 -15.42 2.11
CA ALA A 5 1.47 -15.42 2.89
C ALA A 5 0.86 -14.02 2.84
N SER A 6 -0.37 -13.93 2.32
CA SER A 6 -1.17 -12.70 2.35
C SER A 6 -1.83 -12.49 3.71
N TRP A 7 -2.05 -13.58 4.44
CA TRP A 7 -2.65 -13.61 5.77
C TRP A 7 -2.14 -14.85 6.53
N ARG A 8 -2.01 -14.73 7.85
CA ARG A 8 -1.67 -15.83 8.78
C ARG A 8 -2.60 -15.76 9.98
N GLY A 9 -3.04 -16.91 10.45
CA GLY A 9 -3.97 -17.02 11.57
C GLY A 9 -4.29 -18.47 11.91
N SER A 10 -5.47 -18.71 12.44
CA SER A 10 -5.92 -20.06 12.81
C SER A 10 -7.24 -20.39 12.12
N LEU A 11 -7.36 -21.64 11.66
CA LEU A 11 -8.61 -22.26 11.27
C LEU A 11 -9.23 -22.89 12.51
N ARG A 12 -10.38 -22.38 12.95
CA ARG A 12 -11.14 -22.93 14.07
C ARG A 12 -12.31 -23.74 13.54
N LEU A 13 -12.41 -24.96 14.04
CA LEU A 13 -13.55 -25.83 13.83
C LEU A 13 -14.08 -26.27 15.20
N SER A 14 -15.15 -25.62 15.66
CA SER A 14 -15.72 -25.83 16.98
C SER A 14 -14.68 -25.66 18.10
N LEU A 15 -14.03 -26.74 18.55
CA LEU A 15 -13.01 -26.74 19.62
C LEU A 15 -11.56 -26.91 19.12
N VAL A 16 -11.37 -27.26 17.86
CA VAL A 16 -10.04 -27.49 17.29
C VAL A 16 -9.56 -26.21 16.63
N SER A 17 -8.35 -25.78 16.99
CA SER A 17 -7.68 -24.63 16.37
C SER A 17 -6.41 -25.11 15.67
N CYS A 18 -6.33 -24.88 14.36
CA CYS A 18 -5.21 -25.27 13.52
C CYS A 18 -4.54 -24.01 12.96
N PRO A 19 -3.25 -23.74 13.25
CA PRO A 19 -2.57 -22.59 12.68
C PRO A 19 -2.37 -22.78 11.17
N VAL A 20 -2.75 -21.78 10.39
CA VAL A 20 -2.77 -21.83 8.92
C VAL A 20 -2.35 -20.48 8.33
N TYR A 21 -1.97 -20.50 7.06
CA TYR A 21 -1.74 -19.28 6.29
C TYR A 21 -2.40 -19.34 4.92
N LEU A 22 -2.78 -18.17 4.42
CA LEU A 22 -3.42 -18.02 3.12
C LEU A 22 -2.47 -17.42 2.11
N SER A 23 -2.41 -18.01 0.92
CA SER A 23 -1.75 -17.41 -0.24
C SER A 23 -2.73 -17.25 -1.40
N PRO A 24 -2.75 -16.09 -2.11
CA PRO A 24 -3.64 -15.90 -3.25
C PRO A 24 -3.38 -16.97 -4.32
N ALA A 25 -4.45 -17.63 -4.79
CA ALA A 25 -4.34 -18.65 -5.84
C ALA A 25 -4.26 -18.02 -7.25
N ALA A 26 -4.79 -16.81 -7.40
CA ALA A 26 -4.68 -16.02 -8.61
C ALA A 26 -3.63 -14.91 -8.43
N THR A 27 -2.66 -14.85 -9.35
CA THR A 27 -1.74 -13.72 -9.43
C THR A 27 -2.51 -12.50 -9.93
N ARG A 28 -2.88 -11.59 -9.03
CA ARG A 28 -3.30 -10.26 -9.46
C ARG A 28 -2.09 -9.60 -10.12
N ALA A 29 -2.23 -9.16 -11.37
CA ALA A 29 -1.17 -8.41 -12.06
C ALA A 29 -0.62 -7.35 -11.11
N LYS A 30 0.71 -7.32 -10.94
CA LYS A 30 1.39 -6.46 -9.97
C LYS A 30 0.94 -5.02 -10.21
N SER A 31 0.19 -4.44 -9.26
CA SER A 31 -0.27 -3.06 -9.42
C SER A 31 0.97 -2.15 -9.50
N ILE A 32 1.17 -1.51 -10.64
CA ILE A 32 2.21 -0.49 -10.79
C ILE A 32 1.78 0.69 -9.92
N ARG A 33 2.42 0.86 -8.75
CA ARG A 33 2.18 2.04 -7.90
C ARG A 33 3.01 3.19 -8.44
N LEU A 34 2.34 4.10 -9.14
CA LEU A 34 2.90 5.40 -9.50
C LEU A 34 3.12 6.19 -8.21
N ARG A 35 4.34 6.68 -7.99
CA ARG A 35 4.66 7.57 -6.88
C ARG A 35 4.55 8.99 -7.38
N GLN A 36 3.98 9.88 -6.58
CA GLN A 36 4.05 11.30 -6.87
C GLN A 36 5.49 11.76 -6.71
N VAL A 37 6.00 12.40 -7.76
CA VAL A 37 7.35 12.95 -7.84
C VAL A 37 7.24 14.45 -8.11
N TRP A 38 8.16 15.21 -7.54
CA TRP A 38 8.33 16.61 -7.87
C TRP A 38 9.30 16.70 -9.04
N GLN A 39 8.89 17.43 -10.07
CA GLN A 39 9.71 17.76 -11.21
C GLN A 39 9.80 19.29 -11.23
N PRO A 40 11.01 19.88 -11.10
CA PRO A 40 11.18 21.29 -11.34
C PRO A 40 10.80 21.59 -12.78
N ALA A 41 10.02 22.65 -13.00
CA ALA A 41 9.91 23.22 -14.34
C ALA A 41 11.33 23.63 -14.76
N ALA A 42 11.74 23.27 -15.98
CA ALA A 42 12.94 23.86 -16.56
C ALA A 42 12.78 25.38 -16.42
N ALA A 43 13.77 26.04 -15.81
CA ALA A 43 13.77 27.49 -15.77
C ALA A 43 13.52 27.98 -17.20
N ASP A 44 12.55 28.86 -17.39
CA ASP A 44 12.35 29.55 -18.65
C ASP A 44 13.73 30.06 -19.07
N GLU A 45 14.28 29.55 -20.17
CA GLU A 45 15.50 30.12 -20.73
C GLU A 45 15.20 31.61 -20.92
N PRO A 46 16.03 32.52 -20.40
CA PRO A 46 15.82 33.93 -20.64
C PRO A 46 15.76 34.10 -22.17
N GLU A 47 14.69 34.71 -22.68
CA GLU A 47 14.62 35.11 -24.08
C GLU A 47 15.83 36.00 -24.34
N ASP A 48 16.90 35.41 -24.88
CA ASP A 48 18.10 36.14 -25.29
C ASP A 48 17.63 37.20 -26.29
N GLU A 49 17.65 38.45 -25.82
CA GLU A 49 17.38 39.65 -26.58
C GLU A 49 18.19 39.58 -27.88
N LEU A 50 17.50 39.46 -29.02
CA LEU A 50 18.12 39.40 -30.34
C LEU A 50 19.19 40.50 -30.44
N PRO A 51 20.45 40.18 -30.78
CA PRO A 51 21.48 41.18 -30.87
C PRO A 51 21.11 42.24 -31.93
N ASP A 52 21.14 43.51 -31.51
CA ASP A 52 20.82 44.68 -32.34
C ASP A 52 21.65 44.67 -33.64
N PRO A 53 21.03 44.65 -34.84
CA PRO A 53 21.73 44.56 -36.12
C PRO A 53 22.49 45.85 -36.50
N GLY A 54 22.52 46.86 -35.63
CA GLY A 54 23.13 48.17 -35.89
C GLY A 54 24.51 48.43 -35.27
N ARG A 55 25.09 47.53 -34.46
CA ARG A 55 26.40 47.80 -33.83
C ARG A 55 27.54 47.44 -34.78
N PRO A 56 28.39 48.39 -35.21
CA PRO A 56 29.58 48.04 -35.98
C PRO A 56 30.54 47.23 -35.09
N GLU A 57 30.85 46.01 -35.51
CA GLU A 57 31.85 45.17 -34.86
C GLU A 57 33.25 45.74 -35.14
N ASP A 58 33.95 46.14 -34.08
CA ASP A 58 35.32 46.64 -34.15
C ASP A 58 36.29 45.44 -34.40
N PRO A 59 37.03 45.39 -35.52
CA PRO A 59 37.88 44.24 -35.86
C PRO A 59 39.09 44.03 -34.94
N ALA A 60 39.32 44.92 -33.97
CA ALA A 60 40.50 44.91 -33.10
C ALA A 60 40.36 44.07 -31.82
N GLU A 61 39.20 43.48 -31.52
CA GLU A 61 39.00 42.66 -30.31
C GLU A 61 39.27 41.16 -30.53
N ARG A 62 39.98 40.82 -31.60
CA ARG A 62 40.55 39.50 -31.80
C ARG A 62 41.84 39.34 -30.98
N VAL A 63 41.72 38.46 -29.99
CA VAL A 63 42.79 37.68 -29.33
C VAL A 63 43.52 38.39 -28.19
N GLN A 64 42.99 38.22 -26.98
CA GLN A 64 43.84 37.96 -25.82
C GLN A 64 43.50 36.56 -25.27
N PRO A 65 44.46 35.62 -25.18
CA PRO A 65 44.22 34.37 -24.47
C PRO A 65 44.17 34.69 -22.97
N GLN A 66 42.96 34.87 -22.44
CA GLN A 66 42.77 34.89 -21.00
C GLN A 66 42.87 33.46 -20.50
N LEU A 67 44.06 33.16 -20.00
CA LEU A 67 44.42 32.01 -19.19
C LEU A 67 43.21 31.54 -18.36
N LEU A 68 42.88 30.25 -18.49
CA LEU A 68 41.95 29.56 -17.60
C LEU A 68 42.39 29.85 -16.15
N ARG A 69 41.70 30.80 -15.52
CA ARG A 69 41.73 30.93 -14.07
C ARG A 69 41.12 29.62 -13.59
N ARG A 70 41.97 28.81 -12.97
CA ARG A 70 41.55 27.67 -12.17
C ARG A 70 40.82 28.27 -10.98
N ASP A 71 39.55 28.58 -11.17
CA ASP A 71 38.65 28.86 -10.06
C ASP A 71 38.29 27.49 -9.48
N ASP A 72 39.01 27.16 -8.42
CA ASP A 72 38.63 26.14 -7.46
C ASP A 72 37.27 26.56 -6.87
N GLY A 73 36.20 25.96 -7.39
CA GLY A 73 34.83 26.26 -7.01
C GLY A 73 33.83 25.37 -7.75
N HIS A 74 33.98 24.05 -7.64
CA HIS A 74 32.98 23.11 -8.17
C HIS A 74 31.84 22.95 -7.15
N ASP A 75 31.06 24.01 -6.97
CA ASP A 75 29.75 23.98 -6.31
C ASP A 75 28.79 24.86 -7.11
N ALA A 76 28.29 24.36 -8.25
CA ALA A 76 27.03 24.82 -8.83
C ALA A 76 26.55 23.87 -9.93
N ASP A 77 25.29 23.47 -9.78
CA ASP A 77 24.37 23.02 -10.83
C ASP A 77 24.34 21.52 -11.21
N GLU A 78 24.17 20.65 -10.21
CA GLU A 78 23.28 19.50 -10.44
C GLU A 78 21.85 20.03 -10.50
N THR A 79 21.31 20.18 -11.72
CA THR A 79 19.88 20.43 -11.93
C THR A 79 19.11 19.41 -11.09
N PRO A 80 18.24 19.82 -10.15
CA PRO A 80 17.65 18.87 -9.23
C PRO A 80 16.78 17.89 -10.01
N GLY A 81 17.28 16.66 -10.14
CA GLY A 81 16.55 15.60 -10.80
C GLY A 81 15.21 15.32 -10.14
N VAL A 82 14.36 14.54 -10.80
CA VAL A 82 13.04 14.15 -10.27
C VAL A 82 13.17 13.57 -8.85
N THR A 83 12.62 14.26 -7.84
CA THR A 83 12.68 13.83 -6.43
C THR A 83 11.33 13.38 -5.90
N ARG A 84 11.35 12.60 -4.82
CA ARG A 84 10.12 12.14 -4.17
C ARG A 84 9.51 13.27 -3.33
N ILE A 85 8.21 13.50 -3.47
CA ILE A 85 7.49 14.47 -2.63
C ILE A 85 7.43 13.99 -1.18
N ALA A 86 7.73 14.90 -0.25
CA ALA A 86 7.51 14.73 1.18
C ALA A 86 6.27 15.52 1.62
N ILE A 87 5.27 14.82 2.16
CA ILE A 87 4.03 15.45 2.65
C ILE A 87 4.26 16.00 4.06
N ARG A 88 4.04 17.31 4.23
CA ARG A 88 4.01 18.02 5.51
C ARG A 88 2.60 18.59 5.75
N PRO A 89 1.90 18.15 6.82
CA PRO A 89 0.60 18.75 7.19
C PRO A 89 0.80 20.21 7.61
N HIS A 90 -0.09 21.10 7.18
CA HIS A 90 -0.08 22.50 7.61
C HIS A 90 -1.50 22.96 7.97
N ASP A 91 -1.59 23.96 8.83
CA ASP A 91 -2.85 24.63 9.16
C ASP A 91 -3.29 25.50 7.97
N PRO A 92 -4.48 25.27 7.40
CA PRO A 92 -4.95 26.00 6.21
C PRO A 92 -5.11 27.51 6.44
N ARG A 93 -5.27 27.98 7.68
CA ARG A 93 -5.40 29.41 7.97
C ARG A 93 -4.06 30.11 8.16
N THR A 94 -3.09 29.42 8.76
CA THR A 94 -1.85 30.05 9.21
C THR A 94 -0.64 29.63 8.39
N GLY A 95 -0.75 28.58 7.58
CA GLY A 95 0.36 28.00 6.82
C GLY A 95 1.44 27.33 7.69
N LYS A 96 1.26 27.30 9.02
CA LYS A 96 2.23 26.70 9.94
C LYS A 96 2.18 25.19 9.84
N GLU A 97 3.36 24.58 9.88
CA GLU A 97 3.50 23.13 9.88
C GLU A 97 2.90 22.54 11.17
N ILE A 98 2.14 21.46 11.01
CA ILE A 98 1.54 20.71 12.10
C ILE A 98 2.34 19.44 12.31
N ASP A 99 2.73 19.18 13.56
CA ASP A 99 3.38 17.93 13.91
C ASP A 99 2.45 16.74 13.65
N LYS A 100 3.00 15.65 13.10
CA LYS A 100 2.20 14.46 12.75
C LYS A 100 1.49 13.84 13.94
N THR A 101 2.01 13.99 15.16
CA THR A 101 1.39 13.48 16.39
C THR A 101 0.13 14.27 16.79
N ALA A 102 0.04 15.54 16.37
CA ALA A 102 -1.16 16.36 16.57
C ALA A 102 -2.28 16.05 15.56
N VAL A 103 -1.98 15.29 14.49
CA VAL A 103 -2.97 14.89 13.49
C VAL A 103 -3.74 13.66 13.98
N VAL A 104 -4.97 13.88 14.44
CA VAL A 104 -5.88 12.82 14.90
C VAL A 104 -6.95 12.50 13.86
N LYS A 105 -7.55 11.31 13.95
CA LYS A 105 -8.69 10.94 13.10
C LYS A 105 -9.97 11.51 13.70
N GLY A 106 -10.76 12.18 12.88
CA GLY A 106 -12.09 12.67 13.25
C GLY A 106 -13.18 12.17 12.30
N TYR A 107 -14.40 12.05 12.80
CA TYR A 107 -15.61 11.84 12.01
C TYR A 107 -16.45 13.11 12.03
N GLU A 108 -16.79 13.64 10.86
CA GLU A 108 -17.65 14.81 10.71
C GLU A 108 -19.11 14.37 10.85
N TYR A 109 -19.78 14.83 11.90
CA TYR A 109 -21.20 14.52 12.13
C TYR A 109 -22.13 15.67 11.72
N ASP A 110 -21.60 16.88 11.64
CA ASP A 110 -22.25 18.06 11.07
C ASP A 110 -21.17 18.98 10.48
N ARG A 111 -21.55 19.93 9.62
CA ARG A 111 -20.63 20.80 8.89
C ARG A 111 -19.65 21.50 9.82
N GLY A 112 -18.37 21.13 9.71
CA GLY A 112 -17.28 21.69 10.51
C GLY A 112 -17.24 21.21 11.96
N GLN A 113 -18.05 20.22 12.34
CA GLN A 113 -18.09 19.62 13.66
C GLN A 113 -17.57 18.17 13.61
N PHE A 114 -16.50 17.89 14.36
CA PHE A 114 -15.78 16.62 14.31
C PHE A 114 -15.75 15.94 15.68
N VAL A 115 -16.01 14.63 15.70
CA VAL A 115 -15.69 13.76 16.84
C VAL A 115 -14.33 13.12 16.60
N THR A 116 -13.37 13.36 17.48
CA THR A 116 -12.02 12.78 17.36
C THR A 116 -11.93 11.43 18.05
N PHE A 117 -11.17 10.51 17.45
CA PHE A 117 -10.90 9.20 18.03
C PHE A 117 -9.40 9.00 18.24
N THR A 118 -9.06 8.45 19.39
CA THR A 118 -7.70 7.99 19.68
C THR A 118 -7.40 6.70 18.91
N ALA A 119 -6.12 6.43 18.69
CA ALA A 119 -5.69 5.15 18.10
C ALA A 119 -6.13 3.94 18.94
N ARG A 120 -6.27 4.10 20.26
CA ARG A 120 -6.71 3.05 21.17
C ARG A 120 -8.20 2.75 21.02
N GLU A 121 -9.06 3.77 20.95
CA GLU A 121 -10.50 3.59 20.72
C GLU A 121 -10.76 2.95 19.37
N LEU A 122 -10.08 3.41 18.33
CA LEU A 122 -10.19 2.80 17.00
C LEU A 122 -9.73 1.34 16.98
N LYS A 123 -8.73 0.98 17.80
CA LYS A 123 -8.27 -0.39 17.94
C LYS A 123 -9.24 -1.26 18.74
N ALA A 124 -9.92 -0.68 19.73
CA ALA A 124 -10.96 -1.37 20.51
C ALA A 124 -12.22 -1.67 19.67
N LEU A 125 -12.48 -0.87 18.64
CA LEU A 125 -13.53 -1.11 17.65
C LEU A 125 -13.13 -2.12 16.56
N ASP A 126 -11.89 -2.59 16.53
CA ASP A 126 -11.45 -3.57 15.53
C ASP A 126 -12.10 -4.92 15.81
N VAL A 127 -12.57 -5.61 14.76
CA VAL A 127 -13.32 -6.87 14.89
C VAL A 127 -12.42 -7.96 15.47
N GLU A 128 -12.86 -8.61 16.55
CA GLU A 128 -12.06 -9.60 17.31
C GLU A 128 -11.53 -10.77 16.43
N SER A 129 -12.21 -11.09 15.33
CA SER A 129 -11.89 -12.22 14.43
C SER A 129 -10.80 -11.94 13.38
N SER A 130 -9.97 -10.89 13.53
CA SER A 130 -8.96 -10.48 12.53
C SER A 130 -8.01 -11.60 12.04
N LYS A 131 -7.78 -12.65 12.86
CA LYS A 131 -6.84 -13.75 12.57
C LYS A 131 -7.43 -15.15 12.74
N VAL A 132 -8.75 -15.29 12.74
CA VAL A 132 -9.39 -16.60 12.84
C VAL A 132 -10.34 -16.80 11.67
N ILE A 133 -10.21 -17.94 10.99
CA ILE A 133 -11.22 -18.47 10.09
C ILE A 133 -12.10 -19.36 10.95
N ASP A 134 -13.34 -18.97 11.18
CA ASP A 134 -14.27 -19.74 12.03
C ASP A 134 -15.24 -20.52 11.14
N LEU A 135 -15.11 -21.85 11.11
CA LEU A 135 -16.03 -22.72 10.38
C LEU A 135 -17.29 -22.94 11.22
N GLU A 136 -18.42 -22.43 10.74
CA GLU A 136 -19.69 -22.44 11.46
C GLU A 136 -20.62 -23.57 11.00
N LYS A 137 -20.57 -23.92 9.70
CA LYS A 137 -21.49 -24.88 9.09
C LYS A 137 -20.80 -25.70 8.02
N PHE A 138 -21.30 -26.91 7.77
CA PHE A 138 -20.90 -27.72 6.63
C PHE A 138 -22.10 -27.92 5.71
N VAL A 139 -21.86 -27.75 4.42
CA VAL A 139 -22.89 -27.91 3.38
C VAL A 139 -22.36 -28.75 2.24
N PRO A 140 -23.22 -29.47 1.51
CA PRO A 140 -22.85 -30.10 0.25
C PRO A 140 -22.19 -29.11 -0.70
N ARG A 141 -21.11 -29.54 -1.35
CA ARG A 141 -20.38 -28.68 -2.31
C ARG A 141 -21.27 -28.13 -3.43
N GLY A 142 -22.29 -28.88 -3.85
CA GLY A 142 -23.22 -28.51 -4.92
C GLY A 142 -24.27 -27.45 -4.53
N ASP A 143 -24.44 -27.17 -3.24
CA ASP A 143 -25.45 -26.20 -2.77
C ASP A 143 -24.99 -24.74 -2.93
N ILE A 144 -23.69 -24.53 -3.19
CA ILE A 144 -23.11 -23.20 -3.36
C ILE A 144 -22.88 -22.94 -4.84
N ASP A 145 -23.64 -22.00 -5.40
CA ASP A 145 -23.45 -21.56 -6.78
C ASP A 145 -22.07 -20.88 -6.95
N PRO A 146 -21.26 -21.29 -7.94
CA PRO A 146 -19.97 -20.65 -8.22
C PRO A 146 -20.01 -19.13 -8.41
N ILE A 147 -21.16 -18.54 -8.74
CA ILE A 147 -21.33 -17.08 -8.85
C ILE A 147 -21.04 -16.33 -7.54
N TYR A 148 -21.13 -17.01 -6.39
CA TYR A 148 -20.81 -16.43 -5.08
C TYR A 148 -19.30 -16.40 -4.79
N PHE A 149 -18.47 -17.04 -5.61
CA PHE A 149 -17.02 -17.03 -5.43
C PHE A 149 -16.37 -15.80 -6.05
N ASP A 150 -15.55 -15.11 -5.25
CA ASP A 150 -14.78 -13.92 -5.68
C ASP A 150 -13.31 -14.29 -5.89
N THR A 151 -12.49 -14.16 -4.83
CA THR A 151 -11.05 -14.31 -4.93
C THR A 151 -10.60 -15.62 -4.26
N PRO A 152 -10.01 -16.57 -5.01
CA PRO A 152 -9.56 -17.84 -4.45
C PRO A 152 -8.23 -17.69 -3.70
N TYR A 153 -8.14 -18.37 -2.56
CA TYR A 153 -6.93 -18.48 -1.73
C TYR A 153 -6.59 -19.94 -1.50
N TYR A 154 -5.30 -20.28 -1.56
CA TYR A 154 -4.80 -21.54 -1.04
C TYR A 154 -4.62 -21.43 0.46
N LEU A 155 -5.11 -22.44 1.19
CA LEU A 155 -4.95 -22.57 2.62
C LEU A 155 -3.88 -23.62 2.92
N TYR A 156 -2.85 -23.21 3.66
CA TYR A 156 -1.71 -24.04 4.00
C TYR A 156 -1.54 -24.19 5.51
N PRO A 157 -1.09 -25.35 6.00
CA PRO A 157 -0.81 -25.55 7.41
C PRO A 157 0.44 -24.77 7.84
N ASP A 158 0.41 -24.18 9.03
CA ASP A 158 1.53 -23.45 9.63
C ASP A 158 2.17 -24.30 10.75
N GLY A 159 3.16 -25.11 10.37
CA GLY A 159 3.94 -25.96 11.29
C GLY A 159 3.53 -27.44 11.28
N PRO A 160 4.33 -28.32 11.92
CA PRO A 160 4.20 -29.77 11.77
C PRO A 160 2.88 -30.34 12.28
N MET A 161 2.35 -29.83 13.39
CA MET A 161 1.07 -30.29 13.95
C MET A 161 -0.12 -29.88 13.07
N ALA A 162 -0.06 -28.70 12.45
CA ALA A 162 -1.10 -28.20 11.58
C ALA A 162 -1.28 -29.07 10.33
N VAL A 163 -0.21 -29.68 9.83
CA VAL A 163 -0.26 -30.57 8.67
C VAL A 163 -1.23 -31.73 8.90
N GLN A 164 -1.10 -32.41 10.04
CA GLN A 164 -1.96 -33.57 10.34
C GLN A 164 -3.40 -33.13 10.59
N THR A 165 -3.61 -32.08 11.39
CA THR A 165 -4.96 -31.57 11.69
C THR A 165 -5.69 -31.14 10.42
N LEU A 166 -5.03 -30.34 9.57
CA LEU A 166 -5.64 -29.87 8.33
C LEU A 166 -5.91 -31.02 7.36
N ARG A 167 -5.02 -32.01 7.29
CA ARG A 167 -5.21 -33.20 6.46
C ARG A 167 -6.42 -34.01 6.91
N VAL A 168 -6.56 -34.25 8.21
CA VAL A 168 -7.70 -34.99 8.77
C VAL A 168 -9.02 -34.27 8.47
N ILE A 169 -9.08 -32.96 8.71
CA ILE A 169 -10.27 -32.14 8.41
C ILE A 169 -10.59 -32.18 6.91
N GLY A 170 -9.58 -31.95 6.06
CA GLY A 170 -9.73 -31.97 4.60
C GLY A 170 -10.20 -33.32 4.06
N THR A 171 -9.61 -34.42 4.54
CA THR A 171 -10.02 -35.78 4.15
C THR A 171 -11.45 -36.07 4.59
N ALA A 172 -11.83 -35.74 5.84
CA ALA A 172 -13.19 -35.97 6.33
C ALA A 172 -14.24 -35.19 5.53
N MET A 173 -13.97 -33.92 5.19
CA MET A 173 -14.85 -33.13 4.31
C MET A 173 -14.95 -33.72 2.91
N ALA A 174 -13.83 -34.16 2.33
CA ALA A 174 -13.80 -34.76 1.01
C ALA A 174 -14.58 -36.08 0.93
N GLU A 175 -14.42 -36.96 1.93
CA GLU A 175 -15.14 -38.22 2.03
C GLU A 175 -16.65 -38.01 2.23
N ALA A 176 -17.04 -36.99 3.00
CA ALA A 176 -18.44 -36.64 3.22
C ALA A 176 -19.06 -35.84 2.07
N GLY A 177 -18.28 -35.37 1.08
CA GLY A 177 -18.77 -34.51 0.01
C GLY A 177 -19.20 -33.11 0.48
N LEU A 178 -18.67 -32.66 1.61
CA LEU A 178 -19.03 -31.42 2.28
C LEU A 178 -17.94 -30.34 2.10
N VAL A 179 -18.33 -29.09 2.25
CA VAL A 179 -17.42 -27.93 2.36
C VAL A 179 -17.72 -27.16 3.65
N GLY A 180 -16.70 -26.56 4.25
CA GLY A 180 -16.86 -25.75 5.45
C GLY A 180 -17.20 -24.30 5.10
N MET A 181 -18.32 -23.78 5.59
CA MET A 181 -18.66 -22.37 5.53
C MET A 181 -18.30 -21.67 6.83
N GLY A 182 -17.73 -20.48 6.71
CA GLY A 182 -17.26 -19.72 7.84
C GLY A 182 -17.10 -18.24 7.58
N ARG A 183 -16.49 -17.56 8.55
CA ARG A 183 -16.17 -16.14 8.44
C ARG A 183 -14.68 -15.91 8.65
N LEU A 184 -14.16 -14.96 7.87
CA LEU A 184 -12.78 -14.50 7.94
C LEU A 184 -12.77 -12.98 7.83
N THR A 185 -12.06 -12.32 8.74
CA THR A 185 -11.80 -10.89 8.61
C THR A 185 -10.55 -10.64 7.76
N LEU A 186 -10.73 -10.05 6.59
CA LEU A 186 -9.66 -9.65 5.68
C LEU A 186 -9.76 -8.14 5.38
N SER A 187 -8.64 -7.42 5.49
CA SER A 187 -8.60 -5.97 5.23
C SER A 187 -9.64 -5.16 6.05
N ARG A 188 -9.81 -5.51 7.33
CA ARG A 188 -10.79 -4.91 8.26
C ARG A 188 -12.26 -5.10 7.87
N ARG A 189 -12.56 -6.07 7.01
CA ARG A 189 -13.94 -6.45 6.68
C ARG A 189 -14.11 -7.93 6.91
N GLU A 190 -15.18 -8.29 7.59
CA GLU A 190 -15.61 -9.68 7.68
C GLU A 190 -16.12 -10.14 6.31
N ARG A 191 -15.69 -11.33 5.90
CA ARG A 191 -16.06 -11.98 4.65
C ARG A 191 -16.53 -13.39 4.96
N MET A 192 -17.60 -13.81 4.29
CA MET A 192 -17.95 -15.22 4.24
C MET A 192 -16.92 -15.97 3.41
N VAL A 193 -16.50 -17.13 3.88
CA VAL A 193 -15.54 -17.98 3.18
C VAL A 193 -16.04 -19.41 3.14
N VAL A 194 -15.60 -20.12 2.12
CA VAL A 194 -15.78 -21.56 1.95
C VAL A 194 -14.40 -22.20 1.90
N VAL A 195 -14.19 -23.25 2.69
CA VAL A 195 -12.92 -23.99 2.82
C VAL A 195 -13.12 -25.43 2.36
#